data_AF-A0A8S4R0D9-F1
#
_entry.id   AF-A0A8S4R0D9-F1
#
_cell.length_a   1.000
_cell.length_b   1.000
_cell.length_c   1.000
_cell.angle_alpha   90.00
_cell.angle_beta   90.00
_cell.angle_gamma   90.00
#
_symmetry.space_group_name_H-M   'P 1'
#
loop_
_entity.id
_entity.type
_entity.pdbx_description
1 polymer ?
#
loop_
_entity_poly.entity_id
_entity_poly.type
_entity_poly.pdbx_seq_one_letter_code
_entity_poly.pdbx_strand_id
1 'polypeptide(L)'
;HYRVTYDSDTWDLIAEVLLDSPTTVNELNRAQVVDDVFALMRSEKMNYSFGFKILRFLRYETNYHVWRPAISGYSFLRNRFRHQPEVQATFDSFILSYMEVVINVIGFETQPLESVTDSLLRQEVLHFACTLGHSDCENDSEKKFNNMMSDHRYWVDPRIRRHVYEMGIRRGGHDEFEFLLNRFRASNIANDQLEMLRGLASTRIPELLTRYLEMTLDKVVRHHDKVTAFNYALLGNKANANTVLSFVKNNIDAIRKAYTEDSPVTPVHTALTNLASYLDEDALEEYEGWLRSTQSNTAQFTRAISAINSARNNMAWGIANADMILLAARDGATTVIISSVLLIAMSLIAMIA
;
A
#
# COMPACT_ATOMS: atom_id res chain seq x y z
N HIS A 1 -14.25 15.92 17.39
CA HIS A 1 -13.15 15.55 16.48
C HIS A 1 -13.44 16.19 15.14
N TYR A 2 -12.53 17.01 14.61
CA TYR A 2 -12.71 17.84 13.41
C TYR A 2 -11.40 17.93 12.62
N ARG A 3 -11.49 18.29 11.34
CA ARG A 3 -10.35 18.64 10.46
C ARG A 3 -10.22 20.15 10.39
N VAL A 4 -9.00 20.65 10.18
CA VAL A 4 -8.75 22.10 10.09
C VAL A 4 -8.39 22.48 8.67
N THR A 5 -8.93 23.60 8.21
CA THR A 5 -8.45 24.30 7.02
C THR A 5 -8.16 25.73 7.38
N TYR A 6 -7.10 26.27 6.80
CA TYR A 6 -6.71 27.66 6.93
C TYR A 6 -6.93 28.39 5.60
N ASP A 7 -6.79 29.72 5.61
CA ASP A 7 -6.63 30.52 4.39
C ASP A 7 -5.31 30.19 3.68
N SER A 8 -5.16 30.66 2.44
CA SER A 8 -3.98 30.37 1.60
C SER A 8 -2.68 30.85 2.23
N ASP A 9 -2.68 32.03 2.84
CA ASP A 9 -1.47 32.66 3.37
C ASP A 9 -0.98 31.90 4.59
N THR A 10 -1.90 31.49 5.48
CA THR A 10 -1.59 30.62 6.61
C THR A 10 -1.06 29.26 6.15
N TRP A 11 -1.64 28.65 5.12
CA TRP A 11 -1.12 27.39 4.57
C TRP A 11 0.27 27.54 3.95
N ASP A 12 0.55 28.67 3.30
CA ASP A 12 1.87 28.96 2.76
C ASP A 12 2.92 29.12 3.86
N LEU A 13 2.60 29.85 4.94
CA LEU A 13 3.48 29.94 6.11
C LEU A 13 3.74 28.58 6.75
N ILE A 14 2.71 27.72 6.83
CA ILE A 14 2.88 26.34 7.33
C ILE A 14 3.82 25.56 6.41
N ALA A 15 3.64 25.64 5.09
CA ALA A 15 4.49 24.95 4.12
C ALA A 15 5.96 25.39 4.23
N GLU A 16 6.22 26.69 4.39
CA GLU A 16 7.55 27.25 4.56
C GLU A 16 8.22 26.75 5.85
N VAL A 17 7.54 26.86 6.99
CA VAL A 17 8.08 26.40 8.29
C VAL A 17 8.38 24.90 8.28
N LEU A 18 7.49 24.09 7.68
CA LEU A 18 7.70 22.65 7.58
C LEU A 18 8.88 22.30 6.67
N LEU A 19 9.13 23.08 5.62
CA LEU A 19 10.24 22.84 4.71
C LEU A 19 11.59 23.28 5.31
N ASP A 20 11.64 24.46 5.93
CA ASP A 20 12.88 25.08 6.39
C ASP A 20 13.29 24.61 7.79
N SER A 21 12.33 24.33 8.66
CA SER A 21 12.59 23.99 10.08
C SER A 21 11.52 23.06 10.65
N PRO A 22 11.32 21.85 10.06
CA PRO A 22 10.21 20.95 10.40
C PRO A 22 10.16 20.59 11.89
N THR A 23 11.31 20.46 12.54
CA THR A 23 11.39 20.07 13.96
C THR A 23 10.89 21.13 14.94
N THR A 24 10.64 22.37 14.48
CA THR A 24 10.01 23.42 15.30
C THR A 24 8.52 23.16 15.54
N VAL A 25 7.88 22.38 14.66
CA VAL A 25 6.49 21.93 14.78
C VAL A 25 6.48 20.52 15.36
N ASN A 26 5.73 20.27 16.42
CA ASN A 26 5.64 18.92 17.01
C ASN A 26 5.17 17.87 15.98
N GLU A 27 5.72 16.65 16.05
CA GLU A 27 5.46 15.55 15.11
C GLU A 27 3.97 15.20 14.97
N LEU A 28 3.17 15.32 16.03
CA LEU A 28 1.73 15.05 15.96
C LEU A 28 0.98 16.14 15.17
N ASN A 29 1.44 17.40 15.26
CA ASN A 29 0.88 18.49 14.47
C ASN A 29 1.28 18.34 13.00
N ARG A 30 2.52 17.92 12.70
CA ARG A 30 2.94 17.60 11.33
C ARG A 30 2.13 16.45 10.75
N ALA A 31 1.89 15.39 11.55
CA ALA A 31 1.04 14.28 11.16
C ALA A 31 -0.41 14.73 10.87
N GLN A 32 -0.96 15.62 11.70
CA GLN A 32 -2.28 16.21 11.45
C GLN A 32 -2.31 17.01 10.14
N VAL A 33 -1.30 17.85 9.88
CA VAL A 33 -1.21 18.61 8.62
C VAL A 33 -1.22 17.67 7.42
N VAL A 34 -0.43 16.59 7.45
CA VAL A 34 -0.42 15.60 6.37
C VAL A 34 -1.79 14.97 6.18
N ASP A 35 -2.43 14.50 7.26
CA ASP A 35 -3.74 13.86 7.19
C ASP A 35 -4.83 14.81 6.66
N ASP A 36 -4.84 16.06 7.15
CA ASP A 36 -5.79 17.10 6.72
C ASP A 36 -5.55 17.52 5.26
N VAL A 37 -4.30 17.70 4.81
CA VAL A 37 -4.00 18.05 3.42
C VAL A 37 -4.48 16.96 2.45
N PHE A 38 -4.24 15.68 2.73
CA PHE A 38 -4.78 14.60 1.88
C PHE A 38 -6.31 14.56 1.89
N ALA A 39 -6.96 14.80 3.03
CA ALA A 39 -8.42 14.85 3.12
C ALA A 39 -9.03 16.06 2.42
N LEU A 40 -8.39 17.23 2.49
CA LEU A 40 -8.82 18.45 1.81
C LEU A 40 -8.67 18.32 0.29
N MET A 41 -7.57 17.71 -0.19
CA MET A 41 -7.41 17.37 -1.61
C MET A 41 -8.52 16.41 -2.07
N ARG A 42 -8.78 15.36 -1.29
CA ARG A 42 -9.83 14.37 -1.61
C ARG A 42 -11.25 14.97 -1.62
N SER A 43 -11.50 16.00 -0.82
CA SER A 43 -12.81 16.67 -0.76
C SER A 43 -12.89 17.91 -1.66
N GLU A 44 -11.92 18.11 -2.55
CA GLU A 44 -11.84 19.23 -3.49
C GLU A 44 -11.81 20.61 -2.81
N LYS A 45 -11.52 20.66 -1.51
CA LYS A 45 -11.35 21.89 -0.73
C LYS A 45 -9.94 22.47 -0.85
N MET A 46 -9.02 21.70 -1.41
CA MET A 46 -7.65 22.08 -1.71
C MET A 46 -7.27 21.45 -3.05
N ASN A 47 -6.69 22.23 -3.96
CA ASN A 47 -6.23 21.66 -5.22
C ASN A 47 -4.93 20.85 -5.01
N TYR A 48 -4.67 19.89 -5.90
CA TYR A 48 -3.51 19.00 -5.77
C TYR A 48 -2.17 19.74 -5.79
N SER A 49 -2.00 20.74 -6.66
CA SER A 49 -0.75 21.51 -6.73
C SER A 49 -0.40 22.16 -5.39
N PHE A 50 -1.38 22.78 -4.74
CA PHE A 50 -1.21 23.40 -3.42
C PHE A 50 -0.99 22.38 -2.30
N GLY A 51 -1.75 21.28 -2.30
CA GLY A 51 -1.55 20.22 -1.31
C GLY A 51 -0.18 19.56 -1.41
N PHE A 52 0.28 19.24 -2.63
CA PHE A 52 1.62 18.71 -2.86
C PHE A 52 2.72 19.73 -2.56
N LYS A 53 2.49 21.03 -2.76
CA LYS A 53 3.40 22.10 -2.29
C LYS A 53 3.61 22.00 -0.77
N ILE A 54 2.54 21.86 0.01
CA ILE A 54 2.62 21.72 1.48
C ILE A 54 3.34 20.42 1.85
N LEU A 55 3.02 19.30 1.18
CA LEU A 55 3.61 17.98 1.47
C LEU A 55 5.10 17.85 1.10
N ARG A 56 5.71 18.86 0.46
CA ARG A 56 7.14 18.86 0.06
C ARG A 56 8.10 18.54 1.21
N PHE A 57 7.76 18.92 2.44
CA PHE A 57 8.64 18.65 3.59
C PHE A 57 8.83 17.15 3.88
N LEU A 58 7.93 16.28 3.41
CA LEU A 58 8.02 14.84 3.62
C LEU A 58 9.34 14.25 3.12
N ARG A 59 10.00 14.90 2.15
CA ARG A 59 11.32 14.48 1.65
C ARG A 59 12.42 14.49 2.71
N TYR A 60 12.25 15.25 3.78
CA TYR A 60 13.21 15.36 4.86
C TYR A 60 12.67 14.77 6.17
N GLU A 61 11.43 14.25 6.15
CA GLU A 61 10.77 13.73 7.33
C GLU A 61 11.21 12.29 7.62
N THR A 62 11.37 11.96 8.90
CA THR A 62 11.76 10.61 9.34
C THR A 62 10.95 10.13 10.54
N ASN A 63 9.86 10.81 10.89
CA ASN A 63 9.02 10.44 12.03
C ASN A 63 7.90 9.48 11.62
N TYR A 64 7.76 8.40 12.40
CA TYR A 64 6.71 7.39 12.23
C TYR A 64 5.29 7.98 12.15
N HIS A 65 4.95 8.89 13.05
CA HIS A 65 3.60 9.44 13.15
C HIS A 65 3.23 10.28 11.93
N VAL A 66 4.20 10.89 11.26
CA VAL A 66 4.01 11.72 10.06
C VAL A 66 3.96 10.86 8.80
N TRP A 67 4.81 9.83 8.71
CA TRP A 67 4.79 8.91 7.57
C TRP A 67 3.55 8.03 7.51
N ARG A 68 2.94 7.69 8.65
CA ARG A 68 1.72 6.87 8.68
C ARG A 68 0.55 7.48 7.87
N PRO A 69 0.10 8.72 8.11
CA PRO A 69 -0.93 9.35 7.27
C PRO A 69 -0.41 9.62 5.85
N ALA A 70 0.89 9.87 5.64
CA ALA A 70 1.45 10.04 4.31
C ALA A 70 1.29 8.77 3.45
N ILE A 71 1.71 7.61 3.97
CA ILE A 71 1.54 6.31 3.29
C ILE A 71 0.06 6.04 3.00
N SER A 72 -0.83 6.37 3.93
CA SER A 72 -2.28 6.23 3.72
C SER A 72 -2.80 7.11 2.57
N GLY A 73 -2.43 8.40 2.57
CA GLY A 73 -2.80 9.37 1.53
C GLY A 73 -2.26 9.01 0.16
N TYR A 74 -0.98 8.64 0.08
CA TYR A 74 -0.37 8.15 -1.15
C TYR A 74 -1.02 6.86 -1.64
N SER A 75 -1.30 5.91 -0.74
CA SER A 75 -1.99 4.66 -1.11
C SER A 75 -3.39 4.92 -1.66
N PHE A 76 -4.12 5.90 -1.12
CA PHE A 76 -5.42 6.29 -1.65
C PHE A 76 -5.33 6.76 -3.10
N LEU A 77 -4.43 7.72 -3.40
CA LEU A 77 -4.23 8.23 -4.76
C LEU A 77 -3.71 7.13 -5.69
N ARG A 78 -2.70 6.38 -5.25
CA ARG A 78 -2.11 5.27 -6.00
C ARG A 78 -3.13 4.23 -6.42
N ASN A 79 -4.08 3.89 -5.54
CA ASN A 79 -5.14 2.92 -5.83
C ASN A 79 -6.09 3.39 -6.95
N ARG A 80 -6.22 4.71 -7.18
CA ARG A 80 -7.03 5.26 -8.29
C ARG A 80 -6.38 5.03 -9.65
N PHE A 81 -5.05 4.88 -9.68
CA PHE A 81 -4.29 4.61 -10.91
C PHE A 81 -4.04 3.12 -11.16
N ARG A 82 -4.60 2.21 -10.35
CA ARG A 82 -4.34 0.76 -10.48
C ARG A 82 -4.62 0.22 -11.87
N HIS A 83 -5.65 0.71 -12.55
CA HIS A 83 -6.01 0.30 -13.91
C HIS A 83 -5.15 0.95 -15.01
N GLN A 84 -4.25 1.88 -14.65
CA GLN A 84 -3.33 2.58 -15.56
C GLN A 84 -1.88 2.30 -15.14
N PRO A 85 -1.27 1.18 -15.58
CA PRO A 85 0.05 0.74 -15.11
C PRO A 85 1.15 1.80 -15.25
N GLU A 86 1.20 2.53 -16.36
CA GLU A 86 2.23 3.53 -16.64
C GLU A 86 2.07 4.79 -15.77
N VAL A 87 0.82 5.25 -15.60
CA VAL A 87 0.48 6.36 -14.69
C VAL A 87 0.84 6.00 -13.26
N GLN A 88 0.49 4.79 -12.82
CA GLN A 88 0.82 4.31 -11.48
C GLN A 88 2.33 4.21 -11.29
N ALA A 89 3.08 3.64 -12.23
CA ALA A 89 4.54 3.54 -12.15
C ALA A 89 5.20 4.93 -12.06
N THR A 90 4.70 5.90 -12.83
CA THR A 90 5.17 7.29 -12.77
C THR A 90 4.91 7.90 -11.40
N PHE A 91 3.69 7.74 -10.85
CA PHE A 91 3.35 8.21 -9.52
C PHE A 91 4.18 7.55 -8.42
N ASP A 92 4.40 6.23 -8.53
CA ASP A 92 5.23 5.45 -7.61
C ASP A 92 6.68 6.00 -7.57
N SER A 93 7.24 6.38 -8.73
CA SER A 93 8.57 7.01 -8.79
C SER A 93 8.65 8.34 -8.03
N PHE A 94 7.58 9.15 -8.09
CA PHE A 94 7.53 10.39 -7.31
C PHE A 94 7.44 10.10 -5.82
N ILE A 95 6.59 9.16 -5.39
CA ILE A 95 6.50 8.77 -3.98
C ILE A 95 7.86 8.30 -3.46
N LEU A 96 8.58 7.46 -4.22
CA LEU A 96 9.91 6.99 -3.85
C LEU A 96 10.90 8.15 -3.64
N SER A 97 10.82 9.22 -4.45
CA SER A 97 11.65 10.41 -4.24
C SER A 97 11.36 11.15 -2.92
N TYR A 98 10.13 11.08 -2.40
CA TYR A 98 9.84 11.58 -1.06
C TYR A 98 10.39 10.68 0.03
N MET A 99 10.51 9.38 -0.25
CA MET A 99 10.93 8.39 0.74
C MET A 99 12.45 8.23 0.85
N GLU A 100 13.24 8.85 -0.03
CA GLU A 100 14.69 8.63 -0.11
C GLU A 100 15.40 8.84 1.24
N VAL A 101 15.18 9.97 1.90
CA VAL A 101 15.81 10.27 3.20
C VAL A 101 15.38 9.28 4.27
N VAL A 102 14.06 9.00 4.38
CA VAL A 102 13.58 8.09 5.42
C VAL A 102 14.13 6.68 5.21
N ILE A 103 14.15 6.18 3.97
CA ILE A 103 14.72 4.86 3.62
C ILE A 103 16.20 4.79 4.02
N ASN A 104 16.98 5.82 3.69
CA ASN A 104 18.41 5.89 4.02
C ASN A 104 18.66 5.94 5.53
N VAL A 105 17.84 6.69 6.27
CA VAL A 105 17.97 6.82 7.74
C VAL A 105 17.60 5.54 8.45
N ILE A 106 16.50 4.89 8.04
CA ILE A 106 16.13 3.63 8.66
C ILE A 106 17.13 2.54 8.26
N GLY A 107 17.50 2.40 6.98
CA GLY A 107 18.23 1.26 6.43
C GLY A 107 17.39 -0.03 6.35
N PHE A 108 18.02 -1.14 5.94
CA PHE A 108 17.34 -2.43 5.73
C PHE A 108 17.52 -3.44 6.88
N GLU A 109 18.39 -3.13 7.84
CA GLU A 109 18.68 -3.99 8.99
C GLU A 109 18.07 -3.43 10.27
N THR A 110 17.49 -4.32 11.08
CA THR A 110 17.02 -3.97 12.41
C THR A 110 18.20 -3.68 13.34
N GLN A 111 18.06 -2.68 14.22
CA GLN A 111 19.11 -2.38 15.20
C GLN A 111 18.77 -2.99 16.58
N PRO A 112 19.77 -3.45 17.37
CA PRO A 112 19.53 -4.06 18.69
C PRO A 112 18.84 -3.14 19.70
N LEU A 113 19.03 -1.81 19.59
CA LEU A 113 18.51 -0.80 20.52
C LEU A 113 17.63 0.24 19.81
N GLU A 114 17.00 -0.10 18.68
CA GLU A 114 16.07 0.82 18.02
C GLU A 114 14.81 1.04 18.87
N SER A 115 14.26 2.26 18.82
CA SER A 115 13.01 2.56 19.49
C SER A 115 11.85 1.79 18.85
N VAL A 116 10.73 1.64 19.59
CA VAL A 116 9.50 1.04 19.05
C VAL A 116 9.03 1.82 17.82
N THR A 117 9.12 3.15 17.84
CA THR A 117 8.73 4.02 16.72
C THR A 117 9.62 3.84 15.51
N ASP A 118 10.93 3.63 15.68
CA ASP A 118 11.84 3.37 14.55
C ASP A 118 11.57 1.99 13.93
N SER A 119 11.29 0.98 14.77
CA SER A 119 10.90 -0.35 14.31
C SER A 119 9.58 -0.32 13.52
N LEU A 120 8.58 0.43 13.99
CA LEU A 120 7.31 0.61 13.27
C LEU A 120 7.47 1.40 11.97
N LEU A 121 8.27 2.47 11.99
CA LEU A 121 8.61 3.23 10.79
C LEU A 121 9.28 2.33 9.76
N ARG A 122 10.26 1.54 10.18
CA ARG A 122 10.97 0.58 9.32
C ARG A 122 10.02 -0.41 8.67
N GLN A 123 9.11 -0.98 9.44
CA GLN A 123 8.12 -1.93 8.94
C GLN A 123 7.27 -1.34 7.82
N GLU A 124 6.68 -0.15 8.06
CA GLU A 124 5.76 0.50 7.12
C GLU A 124 6.49 1.05 5.89
N VAL A 125 7.62 1.75 6.10
CA VAL A 125 8.40 2.37 5.02
C VAL A 125 9.00 1.31 4.11
N LEU A 126 9.63 0.25 4.64
CA LEU A 126 10.23 -0.79 3.79
C LEU A 126 9.15 -1.61 3.06
N HIS A 127 8.05 -1.95 3.73
CA HIS A 127 6.95 -2.62 3.04
C HIS A 127 6.38 -1.77 1.90
N PHE A 128 6.18 -0.48 2.14
CA PHE A 128 5.67 0.41 1.10
C PHE A 128 6.70 0.62 -0.02
N ALA A 129 7.97 0.88 0.30
CA ALA A 129 9.04 1.05 -0.68
C ALA A 129 9.21 -0.17 -1.60
N CYS A 130 9.25 -1.39 -1.02
CA CYS A 130 9.28 -2.62 -1.80
C CYS A 130 8.00 -2.78 -2.66
N THR A 131 6.83 -2.37 -2.17
CA THR A 131 5.58 -2.41 -2.95
C THR A 131 5.57 -1.43 -4.14
N LEU A 132 6.29 -0.31 -4.01
CA LEU A 132 6.48 0.70 -5.06
C LEU A 132 7.61 0.32 -6.05
N GLY A 133 8.35 -0.77 -5.81
CA GLY A 133 9.45 -1.21 -6.67
C GLY A 133 10.80 -0.59 -6.34
N HIS A 134 11.06 -0.22 -5.09
CA HIS A 134 12.38 0.27 -4.66
C HIS A 134 13.44 -0.84 -4.80
N SER A 135 14.32 -0.70 -5.79
CA SER A 135 15.27 -1.76 -6.20
C SER A 135 16.10 -2.35 -5.04
N ASP A 136 16.71 -1.52 -4.19
CA ASP A 136 17.52 -2.01 -3.07
C ASP A 136 16.66 -2.72 -2.01
N CYS A 137 15.42 -2.27 -1.79
CA CYS A 137 14.51 -2.91 -0.84
C CYS A 137 14.17 -4.32 -1.34
N GLU A 138 13.81 -4.42 -2.63
CA GLU A 138 13.43 -5.70 -3.21
C GLU A 138 14.61 -6.69 -3.26
N ASN A 139 15.80 -6.22 -3.68
CA ASN A 139 17.00 -7.05 -3.76
C ASN A 139 17.48 -7.52 -2.38
N ASP A 140 17.45 -6.64 -1.38
CA ASP A 140 17.81 -6.99 -0.01
C ASP A 140 16.82 -8.00 0.59
N SER A 141 15.53 -7.79 0.37
CA SER A 141 14.46 -8.70 0.80
C SER A 141 14.63 -10.10 0.22
N GLU A 142 14.86 -10.19 -1.10
CA GLU A 142 15.09 -11.45 -1.80
C GLU A 142 16.34 -12.15 -1.26
N LYS A 143 17.45 -11.41 -1.06
CA LYS A 143 18.67 -11.95 -0.45
C LYS A 143 18.42 -12.53 0.94
N LYS A 144 17.69 -11.80 1.81
CA LYS A 144 17.34 -12.27 3.16
C LYS A 144 16.49 -13.54 3.12
N PHE A 145 15.52 -13.60 2.21
CA PHE A 145 14.68 -14.79 2.01
C PHE A 145 15.52 -15.99 1.56
N ASN A 146 16.38 -15.82 0.56
CA ASN A 146 17.25 -16.88 0.04
C ASN A 146 18.26 -17.37 1.09
N ASN A 147 18.82 -16.46 1.90
CA ASN A 147 19.67 -16.83 3.03
C ASN A 147 18.91 -17.73 4.02
N MET A 148 17.66 -17.39 4.35
CA MET A 148 16.80 -18.18 5.23
C MET A 148 16.47 -19.57 4.66
N MET A 149 16.38 -19.71 3.33
CA MET A 149 16.25 -21.02 2.67
C MET A 149 17.53 -21.86 2.75
N SER A 150 18.69 -21.21 2.58
CA SER A 150 19.98 -21.90 2.47
C SER A 150 20.61 -22.29 3.82
N ASP A 151 20.37 -21.52 4.89
CA ASP A 151 20.91 -21.77 6.22
C ASP A 151 19.79 -21.82 7.26
N HIS A 152 19.58 -22.99 7.86
CA HIS A 152 18.58 -23.21 8.90
C HIS A 152 18.83 -22.38 10.17
N ARG A 153 20.05 -21.85 10.36
CA ARG A 153 20.40 -20.97 11.48
C ARG A 153 20.12 -19.50 11.16
N TYR A 154 19.96 -19.15 9.88
CA TYR A 154 19.59 -17.81 9.47
C TYR A 154 18.10 -17.60 9.75
N TRP A 155 17.79 -16.54 10.49
CA TRP A 155 16.42 -16.16 10.80
C TRP A 155 16.21 -14.70 10.43
N VAL A 156 15.07 -14.43 9.79
CA VAL A 156 14.64 -13.06 9.50
C VAL A 156 13.98 -12.49 10.75
N ASP A 157 14.39 -11.28 11.16
CA ASP A 157 13.82 -10.61 12.32
C ASP A 157 12.32 -10.30 12.09
N PRO A 158 11.41 -10.62 13.04
CA PRO A 158 9.98 -10.34 12.94
C PRO A 158 9.64 -8.92 12.51
N ARG A 159 10.47 -7.95 12.87
CA ARG A 159 10.30 -6.53 12.53
C ARG A 159 10.52 -6.23 11.05
N ILE A 160 10.99 -7.18 10.24
CA ILE A 160 11.17 -7.00 8.79
C ILE A 160 10.59 -8.15 7.96
N ARG A 161 10.05 -9.20 8.58
CA ARG A 161 9.53 -10.40 7.90
C ARG A 161 8.52 -10.09 6.81
N ARG A 162 7.63 -9.12 7.03
CA ARG A 162 6.53 -8.81 6.10
C ARG A 162 7.01 -8.62 4.66
N HIS A 163 7.89 -7.66 4.43
CA HIS A 163 8.38 -7.36 3.08
C HIS A 163 9.36 -8.42 2.58
N VAL A 164 10.16 -9.03 3.46
CA VAL A 164 11.07 -10.13 3.11
C VAL A 164 10.29 -11.34 2.56
N TYR A 165 9.23 -11.77 3.24
CA TYR A 165 8.41 -12.91 2.82
C TYR A 165 7.61 -12.60 1.56
N GLU A 166 7.01 -11.41 1.47
CA GLU A 166 6.29 -11.00 0.27
C GLU A 166 7.22 -10.94 -0.95
N MET A 167 8.43 -10.35 -0.83
CA MET A 167 9.36 -10.24 -1.97
C MET A 167 9.96 -11.58 -2.37
N GLY A 168 10.35 -12.41 -1.40
CA GLY A 168 10.89 -13.75 -1.67
C GLY A 168 9.91 -14.59 -2.48
N ILE A 169 8.63 -14.60 -2.10
CA ILE A 169 7.60 -15.33 -2.84
C ILE A 169 7.23 -14.65 -4.16
N ARG A 170 7.18 -13.30 -4.20
CA ARG A 170 6.81 -12.55 -5.41
C ARG A 170 7.85 -12.68 -6.52
N ARG A 171 9.14 -12.81 -6.18
CA ARG A 171 10.25 -12.98 -7.13
C ARG A 171 10.66 -14.44 -7.33
N GLY A 172 10.31 -15.32 -6.40
CA GLY A 172 10.55 -16.76 -6.47
C GLY A 172 9.51 -17.55 -7.27
N GLY A 173 9.59 -18.87 -7.13
CA GLY A 173 8.72 -19.85 -7.77
C GLY A 173 8.23 -20.93 -6.79
N HIS A 174 8.27 -22.18 -7.25
CA HIS A 174 7.72 -23.32 -6.51
C HIS A 174 8.52 -23.63 -5.24
N ASP A 175 9.85 -23.55 -5.29
CA ASP A 175 10.71 -23.90 -4.17
C ASP A 175 10.56 -22.90 -3.01
N GLU A 176 10.52 -21.60 -3.30
CA GLU A 176 10.27 -20.54 -2.33
C GLU A 176 8.89 -20.68 -1.69
N PHE A 177 7.87 -21.02 -2.49
CA PHE A 177 6.51 -21.24 -2.02
C PHE A 177 6.40 -22.46 -1.12
N GLU A 178 6.95 -23.61 -1.51
CA GLU A 178 6.95 -24.82 -0.67
C GLU A 178 7.72 -24.59 0.62
N PHE A 179 8.86 -23.91 0.55
CA PHE A 179 9.65 -23.58 1.74
C PHE A 179 8.82 -22.79 2.75
N LEU A 180 8.19 -21.68 2.33
CA LEU A 180 7.41 -20.85 3.25
C LEU A 180 6.14 -21.57 3.73
N LEU A 181 5.50 -22.37 2.86
CA LEU A 181 4.32 -23.15 3.21
C LEU A 181 4.65 -24.23 4.26
N ASN A 182 5.79 -24.89 4.14
CA ASN A 182 6.25 -25.86 5.13
C ASN A 182 6.55 -25.19 6.47
N ARG A 183 7.14 -23.99 6.48
CA ARG A 183 7.30 -23.19 7.71
C ARG A 183 5.95 -22.78 8.32
N PHE A 184 4.99 -22.40 7.49
CA PHE A 184 3.63 -22.07 7.94
C PHE A 184 2.97 -23.26 8.64
N ARG A 185 3.07 -24.46 8.05
CA ARG A 185 2.53 -25.71 8.62
C ARG A 185 3.24 -26.14 9.90
N ALA A 186 4.53 -25.87 10.02
CA ALA A 186 5.34 -26.22 11.19
C ALA A 186 5.19 -25.21 12.36
N SER A 187 4.76 -23.97 12.08
CA SER A 187 4.65 -22.93 13.11
C SER A 187 3.43 -23.14 14.01
N ASN A 188 3.63 -22.97 15.32
CA ASN A 188 2.55 -22.92 16.31
C ASN A 188 2.21 -21.49 16.76
N ILE A 189 2.88 -20.47 16.21
CA ILE A 189 2.69 -19.06 16.57
C ILE A 189 1.71 -18.42 15.58
N ALA A 190 0.59 -17.91 16.11
CA ALA A 190 -0.48 -17.28 15.33
C ALA A 190 0.02 -16.17 14.40
N ASN A 191 0.77 -15.22 14.96
CA ASN A 191 1.25 -14.06 14.22
C ASN A 191 2.26 -14.45 13.13
N ASP A 192 3.12 -15.44 13.39
CA ASP A 192 4.06 -15.94 12.38
C ASP A 192 3.33 -16.62 11.23
N GLN A 193 2.29 -17.41 11.52
CA GLN A 193 1.44 -18.00 10.50
C GLN A 193 0.76 -16.93 9.63
N LEU A 194 0.27 -15.85 10.23
CA LEU A 194 -0.38 -14.76 9.50
C LEU A 194 0.59 -14.02 8.56
N GLU A 195 1.82 -13.77 9.00
CA GLU A 195 2.86 -13.17 8.15
C GLU A 195 3.27 -14.11 6.99
N MET A 196 3.34 -15.42 7.24
CA MET A 196 3.62 -16.40 6.19
C MET A 196 2.46 -16.49 5.18
N LEU A 197 1.20 -16.44 5.64
CA LEU A 197 0.03 -16.38 4.76
C LEU A 197 0.05 -15.14 3.86
N ARG A 198 0.50 -14.00 4.38
CA ARG A 198 0.69 -12.78 3.59
C ARG A 198 1.78 -12.95 2.53
N GLY A 199 2.92 -13.54 2.90
CA GLY A 199 4.01 -13.86 1.98
C GLY A 199 3.55 -14.79 0.85
N LEU A 200 2.95 -15.94 1.19
CA LEU A 200 2.47 -16.94 0.22
C LEU A 200 1.50 -16.35 -0.82
N ALA A 201 0.64 -15.44 -0.39
CA ALA A 201 -0.32 -14.77 -1.27
C ALA A 201 0.33 -13.84 -2.33
N SER A 202 1.61 -13.51 -2.17
CA SER A 202 2.34 -12.61 -3.07
C SER A 202 2.89 -13.30 -4.32
N THR A 203 2.67 -14.61 -4.47
CA THR A 203 3.12 -15.37 -5.63
C THR A 203 2.55 -14.80 -6.93
N ARG A 204 3.35 -14.85 -8.00
CA ARG A 204 2.96 -14.48 -9.36
C ARG A 204 2.42 -15.65 -10.18
N ILE A 205 2.50 -16.87 -9.64
CA ILE A 205 2.14 -18.11 -10.35
C ILE A 205 0.67 -18.43 -10.06
N PRO A 206 -0.23 -18.39 -11.08
CA PRO A 206 -1.67 -18.59 -10.87
C PRO A 206 -2.05 -19.93 -10.22
N GLU A 207 -1.31 -20.99 -10.55
CA GLU A 207 -1.49 -22.32 -9.95
C GLU A 207 -1.23 -22.28 -8.43
N LEU A 208 -0.10 -21.71 -8.01
CA LEU A 208 0.26 -21.60 -6.60
C LEU A 208 -0.71 -20.69 -5.83
N LEU A 209 -1.18 -19.62 -6.45
CA LEU A 209 -2.20 -18.76 -5.85
C LEU A 209 -3.55 -19.49 -5.71
N THR A 210 -3.93 -20.30 -6.69
CA THR A 210 -5.13 -21.15 -6.60
C THR A 210 -5.00 -22.12 -5.43
N ARG A 211 -3.86 -22.81 -5.31
CA ARG A 211 -3.57 -23.70 -4.18
C ARG A 211 -3.58 -22.96 -2.83
N TYR A 212 -3.07 -21.73 -2.78
CA TYR A 212 -3.17 -20.88 -1.59
C TYR A 212 -4.63 -20.56 -1.23
N LEU A 213 -5.45 -20.21 -2.21
CA LEU A 213 -6.88 -19.93 -1.99
C LEU A 213 -7.66 -21.19 -1.58
N GLU A 214 -7.31 -22.37 -2.08
CA GLU A 214 -7.90 -23.63 -1.62
C GLU A 214 -7.63 -23.88 -0.13
N MET A 215 -6.46 -23.48 0.39
CA MET A 215 -6.17 -23.58 1.83
C MET A 215 -7.13 -22.76 2.69
N THR A 216 -7.68 -21.65 2.17
CA THR A 216 -8.65 -20.84 2.91
C THR A 216 -10.03 -21.50 3.00
N LEU A 217 -10.29 -22.53 2.19
CA LEU A 217 -11.51 -23.33 2.25
C LEU A 217 -11.44 -24.45 3.31
N ASP A 218 -10.24 -24.86 3.71
CA ASP A 218 -10.00 -25.91 4.70
C ASP A 218 -9.74 -25.32 6.12
N LYS A 219 -9.50 -26.20 7.10
CA LYS A 219 -9.11 -25.91 8.48
C LYS A 219 -7.62 -25.59 8.63
N VAL A 220 -6.84 -25.77 7.56
CA VAL A 220 -5.42 -25.40 7.51
C VAL A 220 -5.24 -23.91 7.79
N VAL A 221 -6.14 -23.06 7.25
CA VAL A 221 -6.24 -21.65 7.62
C VAL A 221 -7.28 -21.50 8.72
N ARG A 222 -6.90 -20.83 9.81
CA ARG A 222 -7.78 -20.60 10.97
C ARG A 222 -8.99 -19.79 10.53
N HIS A 223 -10.15 -20.10 11.11
CA HIS A 223 -11.41 -19.46 10.74
C HIS A 223 -11.34 -17.91 10.73
N HIS A 224 -10.73 -17.30 11.75
CA HIS A 224 -10.59 -15.83 11.84
C HIS A 224 -9.59 -15.24 10.84
N ASP A 225 -8.71 -16.06 10.24
CA ASP A 225 -7.72 -15.62 9.27
C ASP A 225 -8.18 -15.78 7.82
N LYS A 226 -9.25 -16.54 7.54
CA LYS A 226 -9.71 -16.84 6.17
C LYS A 226 -10.00 -15.60 5.32
N VAL A 227 -10.69 -14.61 5.89
CA VAL A 227 -10.99 -13.34 5.20
C VAL A 227 -9.72 -12.53 4.96
N THR A 228 -8.83 -12.50 5.96
CA THR A 228 -7.55 -11.80 5.87
C THR A 228 -6.64 -12.44 4.81
N ALA A 229 -6.53 -13.76 4.79
CA ALA A 229 -5.80 -14.53 3.78
C ALA A 229 -6.36 -14.30 2.36
N PHE A 230 -7.70 -14.31 2.20
CA PHE A 230 -8.33 -13.95 0.93
C PHE A 230 -7.94 -12.55 0.45
N ASN A 231 -7.96 -11.56 1.36
CA ASN A 231 -7.56 -10.20 1.03
C ASN A 231 -6.07 -10.11 0.67
N TYR A 232 -5.21 -10.93 1.29
CA TYR A 232 -3.81 -11.02 0.88
C TYR A 232 -3.65 -11.53 -0.55
N ALA A 233 -4.50 -12.44 -1.02
CA ALA A 233 -4.45 -12.90 -2.41
C ALA A 233 -4.66 -11.74 -3.41
N LEU A 234 -5.56 -10.79 -3.09
CA LEU A 234 -5.80 -9.59 -3.90
C LEU A 234 -4.66 -8.55 -3.79
N LEU A 235 -4.08 -8.41 -2.60
CA LEU A 235 -3.05 -7.40 -2.31
C LEU A 235 -1.64 -7.81 -2.73
N GLY A 236 -1.34 -9.11 -2.67
CA GLY A 236 0.01 -9.64 -2.81
C GLY A 236 0.65 -9.39 -4.17
N ASN A 237 -0.16 -9.38 -5.24
CA ASN A 237 0.26 -8.98 -6.57
C ASN A 237 -0.92 -8.45 -7.40
N LYS A 238 -0.69 -7.41 -8.21
CA LYS A 238 -1.71 -6.85 -9.10
C LYS A 238 -2.28 -7.89 -10.08
N ALA A 239 -1.45 -8.79 -10.60
CA ALA A 239 -1.86 -9.82 -11.55
C ALA A 239 -2.79 -10.89 -10.94
N ASN A 240 -2.90 -10.94 -9.61
CA ASN A 240 -3.69 -11.95 -8.93
C ASN A 240 -5.20 -11.78 -9.11
N ALA A 241 -5.67 -10.58 -9.47
CA ALA A 241 -7.09 -10.24 -9.50
C ALA A 241 -7.92 -11.22 -10.35
N ASN A 242 -7.42 -11.58 -11.54
CA ASN A 242 -8.11 -12.50 -12.46
C ASN A 242 -8.14 -13.95 -11.95
N THR A 243 -7.06 -14.40 -11.32
CA THR A 243 -7.02 -15.72 -10.66
C THR A 243 -7.98 -15.77 -9.48
N VAL A 244 -8.05 -14.71 -8.66
CA VAL A 244 -9.00 -14.62 -7.55
C VAL A 244 -10.44 -14.58 -8.06
N LEU A 245 -10.73 -13.83 -9.14
CA LEU A 245 -12.05 -13.83 -9.79
C LEU A 245 -12.44 -15.24 -10.23
N SER A 246 -11.55 -15.92 -10.95
CA SER A 246 -11.78 -17.29 -11.42
C SER A 246 -12.05 -18.25 -10.25
N PHE A 247 -11.25 -18.15 -9.19
CA PHE A 247 -11.42 -18.96 -7.98
C PHE A 247 -12.78 -18.71 -7.32
N VAL A 248 -13.17 -17.44 -7.15
CA VAL A 248 -14.47 -17.07 -6.56
C VAL A 248 -15.62 -17.62 -7.38
N LYS A 249 -15.57 -17.47 -8.71
CA LYS A 249 -16.62 -17.97 -9.61
C LYS A 249 -16.79 -19.49 -9.51
N ASN A 250 -15.68 -20.22 -9.40
CA ASN A 250 -15.66 -21.68 -9.39
C ASN A 250 -15.96 -22.28 -8.00
N ASN A 251 -15.73 -21.53 -6.92
CA ASN A 251 -15.76 -22.06 -5.55
C ASN A 251 -16.74 -21.32 -4.63
N ILE A 252 -17.66 -20.50 -5.15
CA ILE A 252 -18.52 -19.65 -4.31
C ILE A 252 -19.29 -20.41 -3.24
N ASP A 253 -19.77 -21.63 -3.52
CA ASP A 253 -20.50 -22.44 -2.54
C ASP A 253 -19.57 -23.04 -1.48
N ALA A 254 -18.33 -23.35 -1.83
CA ALA A 254 -17.32 -23.78 -0.87
C ALA A 254 -16.90 -22.60 0.02
N ILE A 255 -16.70 -21.41 -0.57
CA ILE A 255 -16.41 -20.17 0.17
C ILE A 255 -17.53 -19.89 1.17
N ARG A 256 -18.79 -20.01 0.75
CA ARG A 256 -19.94 -19.86 1.65
C ARG A 256 -19.84 -20.76 2.86
N LYS A 257 -19.59 -22.06 2.66
CA LYS A 257 -19.49 -23.02 3.77
C LYS A 257 -18.29 -22.72 4.67
N ALA A 258 -17.12 -22.55 4.07
CA ALA A 258 -15.86 -22.44 4.79
C ALA A 258 -15.70 -21.14 5.58
N TYR A 259 -16.34 -20.05 5.13
CA TYR A 259 -16.19 -18.72 5.74
C TYR A 259 -17.31 -18.40 6.73
N THR A 260 -18.32 -19.26 6.87
CA THR A 260 -19.48 -19.03 7.75
C THR A 260 -19.57 -19.99 8.93
N GLU A 261 -18.61 -20.92 9.11
CA GLU A 261 -18.74 -21.98 10.13
C GLU A 261 -19.00 -21.44 11.55
N ASP A 262 -18.56 -20.21 11.91
CA ASP A 262 -18.80 -19.63 13.25
C ASP A 262 -19.13 -18.09 13.31
N SER A 263 -19.49 -17.40 12.22
CA SER A 263 -19.85 -15.97 12.27
C SER A 263 -20.59 -15.45 11.01
N PRO A 264 -21.35 -14.33 11.08
CA PRO A 264 -22.44 -14.00 10.14
C PRO A 264 -21.98 -13.85 8.69
N VAL A 265 -22.92 -13.75 7.74
CA VAL A 265 -22.77 -13.61 6.26
C VAL A 265 -21.66 -12.64 5.74
N THR A 266 -21.09 -11.82 6.62
CA THR A 266 -20.08 -10.78 6.38
C THR A 266 -18.80 -11.25 5.65
N PRO A 267 -18.16 -12.41 5.97
CA PRO A 267 -16.96 -12.88 5.28
C PRO A 267 -17.12 -13.11 3.77
N VAL A 268 -18.20 -13.77 3.35
CA VAL A 268 -18.52 -14.02 1.93
C VAL A 268 -18.82 -12.70 1.22
N HIS A 269 -19.50 -11.81 1.92
CA HIS A 269 -19.77 -10.47 1.42
C HIS A 269 -18.48 -9.68 1.17
N THR A 270 -17.50 -9.76 2.07
CA THR A 270 -16.17 -9.15 1.88
C THR A 270 -15.46 -9.72 0.67
N ALA A 271 -15.48 -11.04 0.47
CA ALA A 271 -14.81 -11.68 -0.68
C ALA A 271 -15.39 -11.20 -2.03
N LEU A 272 -16.72 -11.11 -2.13
CA LEU A 272 -17.39 -10.64 -3.34
C LEU A 272 -17.22 -9.12 -3.56
N THR A 273 -17.22 -8.31 -2.50
CA THR A 273 -17.12 -6.86 -2.66
C THR A 273 -15.71 -6.35 -2.89
N ASN A 274 -14.72 -6.92 -2.20
CA ASN A 274 -13.34 -6.43 -2.29
C ASN A 274 -12.76 -6.68 -3.68
N LEU A 275 -13.09 -7.80 -4.32
CA LEU A 275 -12.58 -8.19 -5.64
C LEU A 275 -12.73 -7.08 -6.68
N ALA A 276 -13.90 -6.42 -6.73
CA ALA A 276 -14.20 -5.40 -7.74
C ALA A 276 -13.16 -4.26 -7.79
N SER A 277 -12.58 -3.87 -6.66
CA SER A 277 -11.60 -2.77 -6.62
C SER A 277 -10.23 -3.12 -7.24
N TYR A 278 -10.02 -4.39 -7.60
CA TYR A 278 -8.76 -4.93 -8.13
C TYR A 278 -8.85 -5.32 -9.61
N LEU A 279 -10.06 -5.40 -10.15
CA LEU A 279 -10.33 -5.80 -11.53
C LEU A 279 -10.19 -4.61 -12.49
N ASP A 280 -9.83 -4.90 -13.74
CA ASP A 280 -9.95 -3.98 -14.87
C ASP A 280 -11.37 -4.04 -15.46
N GLU A 281 -11.67 -3.22 -16.49
CA GLU A 281 -13.02 -3.14 -17.03
C GLU A 281 -13.50 -4.48 -17.61
N ASP A 282 -12.65 -5.17 -18.37
CA ASP A 282 -12.99 -6.47 -18.97
C ASP A 282 -13.35 -7.50 -17.88
N ALA A 283 -12.55 -7.58 -16.82
CA ALA A 283 -12.85 -8.47 -15.69
C ALA A 283 -14.07 -8.02 -14.87
N LEU A 284 -14.36 -6.71 -14.80
CA LEU A 284 -15.58 -6.19 -14.17
C LEU A 284 -16.84 -6.56 -14.96
N GLU A 285 -16.80 -6.49 -16.30
CA GLU A 285 -17.88 -6.96 -17.16
C GLU A 285 -18.14 -8.45 -16.98
N GLU A 286 -17.07 -9.26 -17.00
CA GLU A 286 -17.15 -10.70 -16.72
C GLU A 286 -17.75 -10.97 -15.33
N TYR A 287 -17.28 -10.26 -14.32
CA TYR A 287 -17.72 -10.43 -12.94
C TYR A 287 -19.19 -10.06 -12.76
N GLU A 288 -19.61 -8.94 -13.36
CA GLU A 288 -21.01 -8.50 -13.36
C GLU A 288 -21.91 -9.51 -14.06
N GLY A 289 -21.50 -10.02 -15.22
CA GLY A 289 -22.24 -11.04 -15.97
C GLY A 289 -22.48 -12.29 -15.12
N TRP A 290 -21.43 -12.81 -14.47
CA TRP A 290 -21.54 -13.96 -13.57
C TRP A 290 -22.42 -13.69 -12.35
N LEU A 291 -22.33 -12.50 -11.74
CA LEU A 291 -23.20 -12.13 -10.62
C LEU A 291 -24.66 -12.14 -11.04
N ARG A 292 -24.98 -11.57 -12.21
CA ARG A 292 -26.35 -11.48 -12.73
C ARG A 292 -26.92 -12.84 -13.11
N SER A 293 -26.11 -13.74 -13.68
CA SER A 293 -26.57 -15.08 -14.07
C SER A 293 -26.70 -16.04 -12.90
N THR A 294 -25.79 -15.97 -11.93
CA THR A 294 -25.59 -17.05 -10.95
C THR A 294 -25.86 -16.61 -9.51
N GLN A 295 -25.78 -15.31 -9.21
CA GLN A 295 -25.84 -14.78 -7.85
C GLN A 295 -27.01 -13.83 -7.61
N SER A 296 -27.89 -13.58 -8.59
CA SER A 296 -28.96 -12.56 -8.53
C SER A 296 -29.88 -12.67 -7.31
N ASN A 297 -30.13 -13.89 -6.82
CA ASN A 297 -31.05 -14.17 -5.71
C ASN A 297 -30.35 -14.22 -4.34
N THR A 298 -29.08 -13.84 -4.27
CA THR A 298 -28.28 -13.91 -3.03
C THR A 298 -28.28 -12.57 -2.29
N ALA A 299 -28.20 -12.61 -0.96
CA ALA A 299 -28.18 -11.40 -0.12
C ALA A 299 -26.98 -10.47 -0.41
N GLN A 300 -25.91 -11.00 -0.99
CA GLN A 300 -24.69 -10.27 -1.32
C GLN A 300 -24.75 -9.54 -2.66
N PHE A 301 -25.66 -9.95 -3.57
CA PHE A 301 -25.70 -9.50 -4.96
C PHE A 301 -25.70 -7.98 -5.11
N THR A 302 -26.67 -7.30 -4.49
CA THR A 302 -26.82 -5.84 -4.61
C THR A 302 -25.55 -5.11 -4.19
N ARG A 303 -24.89 -5.57 -3.13
CA ARG A 303 -23.67 -4.91 -2.65
C ARG A 303 -22.46 -5.21 -3.55
N ALA A 304 -22.38 -6.41 -4.14
CA ALA A 304 -21.34 -6.74 -5.12
C ALA A 304 -21.49 -5.89 -6.39
N ILE A 305 -22.72 -5.70 -6.90
CA ILE A 305 -23.01 -4.78 -8.01
C ILE A 305 -22.64 -3.33 -7.66
N SER A 306 -22.99 -2.86 -6.47
CA SER A 306 -22.56 -1.53 -6.01
C SER A 306 -21.04 -1.38 -5.93
N ALA A 307 -20.31 -2.44 -5.55
CA ALA A 307 -18.86 -2.44 -5.52
C ALA A 307 -18.26 -2.35 -6.94
N ILE A 308 -18.84 -3.03 -7.93
CA ILE A 308 -18.47 -2.89 -9.35
C ILE A 308 -18.67 -1.45 -9.84
N ASN A 309 -19.84 -0.86 -9.57
CA ASN A 309 -20.12 0.53 -9.95
C ASN A 309 -19.14 1.51 -9.28
N SER A 310 -18.80 1.28 -8.01
CA SER A 310 -17.78 2.05 -7.30
C SER A 310 -16.39 1.90 -7.93
N ALA A 311 -16.01 0.69 -8.34
CA ALA A 311 -14.74 0.44 -9.02
C ALA A 311 -14.66 1.23 -10.34
N ARG A 312 -15.69 1.16 -11.19
CA ARG A 312 -15.80 1.93 -12.43
C ARG A 312 -15.74 3.43 -12.20
N ASN A 313 -16.46 3.94 -11.21
CA ASN A 313 -16.41 5.36 -10.83
C ASN A 313 -15.00 5.79 -10.39
N ASN A 314 -14.30 4.94 -9.63
CA ASN A 314 -12.92 5.20 -9.23
C ASN A 314 -11.95 5.16 -10.43
N MET A 315 -12.19 4.29 -11.42
CA MET A 315 -11.41 4.24 -12.65
C MET A 315 -11.61 5.52 -13.48
N ALA A 316 -12.87 5.90 -13.74
CA ALA A 316 -13.21 7.12 -14.44
C ALA A 316 -12.61 8.36 -13.76
N TRP A 317 -12.70 8.43 -12.43
CA TRP A 317 -12.05 9.48 -11.65
C TRP A 317 -10.52 9.47 -11.82
N GLY A 318 -9.90 8.29 -11.78
CA GLY A 318 -8.45 8.13 -11.96
C GLY A 318 -7.98 8.60 -13.33
N ILE A 319 -8.73 8.31 -14.40
CA ILE A 319 -8.46 8.82 -15.76
C ILE A 319 -8.58 10.34 -15.80
N ALA A 320 -9.66 10.90 -15.27
CA ALA A 320 -9.92 12.34 -15.35
C ALA A 320 -8.91 13.20 -14.56
N ASN A 321 -8.27 12.65 -13.52
CA ASN A 321 -7.40 13.40 -12.61
C ASN A 321 -5.91 13.03 -12.69
N ALA A 322 -5.54 12.03 -13.50
CA ALA A 322 -4.17 11.52 -13.57
C ALA A 322 -3.14 12.62 -13.85
N ASP A 323 -3.28 13.36 -14.96
CA ASP A 323 -2.30 14.35 -15.39
C ASP A 323 -2.08 15.46 -14.36
N MET A 324 -3.17 15.97 -13.77
CA MET A 324 -3.11 17.00 -12.74
C MET A 324 -2.36 16.52 -11.49
N ILE A 325 -2.66 15.30 -11.04
CA ILE A 325 -2.03 14.71 -9.85
C ILE A 325 -0.55 14.40 -10.12
N LEU A 326 -0.22 13.84 -11.29
CA LEU A 326 1.16 13.57 -11.67
C LEU A 326 1.98 14.84 -11.75
N LEU A 327 1.44 15.91 -12.33
CA LEU A 327 2.11 17.22 -12.40
C LEU A 327 2.36 17.79 -11.00
N ALA A 328 1.33 17.81 -10.14
CA ALA A 328 1.45 18.30 -8.78
C ALA A 328 2.45 17.49 -7.94
N ALA A 329 2.40 16.16 -8.05
CA ALA A 329 3.30 15.26 -7.35
C ALA A 329 4.75 15.43 -7.83
N ARG A 330 4.96 15.61 -9.15
CA ARG A 330 6.27 15.87 -9.76
C ARG A 330 6.89 17.16 -9.22
N ASP A 331 6.15 18.26 -9.25
CA ASP A 331 6.65 19.55 -8.78
C ASP A 331 6.99 19.46 -7.28
N GLY A 332 6.12 18.81 -6.52
CA GLY A 332 6.36 18.47 -5.13
C GLY A 332 7.50 17.47 -4.90
N ALA A 333 7.98 16.76 -5.92
CA ALA A 333 9.11 15.81 -5.94
C ALA A 333 10.43 16.39 -6.51
N THR A 334 10.41 17.54 -7.21
CA THR A 334 11.64 18.22 -7.70
C THR A 334 12.37 19.03 -6.64
N THR A 335 13.67 18.85 -6.45
CA THR A 335 14.47 19.68 -5.52
C THR A 335 14.55 21.11 -6.05
N VAL A 336 13.78 22.02 -5.45
CA VAL A 336 14.10 23.44 -5.58
C VAL A 336 15.29 23.67 -4.66
N ILE A 337 16.49 23.59 -5.23
CA ILE A 337 17.69 24.15 -4.59
C ILE A 337 17.45 25.67 -4.59
N ILE A 338 16.81 26.20 -3.55
CA ILE A 338 16.96 27.62 -3.25
C ILE A 338 18.39 27.73 -2.75
N SER A 339 19.34 27.85 -3.68
CA SER A 339 20.72 28.08 -3.29
C SER A 339 20.69 29.38 -2.47
N SER A 340 21.21 29.33 -1.26
CA SER A 340 21.42 30.51 -0.43
C SER A 340 22.24 31.59 -1.16
N VAL A 341 22.94 31.22 -2.23
CA VAL A 341 23.61 32.15 -3.16
C VAL A 341 22.63 33.04 -3.93
N LEU A 342 21.43 32.56 -4.30
CA LEU A 342 20.40 33.36 -5.00
C LEU A 342 19.72 34.38 -4.08
N LEU A 343 19.51 34.05 -2.81
CA LEU A 343 18.99 34.98 -1.79
C LEU A 343 20.05 36.04 -1.40
N ILE A 344 21.33 35.67 -1.37
CA ILE A 344 22.42 36.62 -1.15
C ILE A 344 22.64 37.52 -2.39
N ALA A 345 22.49 37.00 -3.60
CA ALA A 345 22.59 37.79 -4.82
C ALA A 345 21.46 38.84 -4.93
N MET A 346 20.21 38.49 -4.59
CA MET A 346 19.11 39.46 -4.60
C MET A 346 19.22 40.51 -3.49
N SER A 347 19.73 40.15 -2.31
CA SER A 347 19.96 41.13 -1.23
C SER A 347 21.15 42.05 -1.49
N LEU A 348 22.20 41.58 -2.18
CA LEU A 348 23.31 42.43 -2.63
C LEU A 348 22.89 43.40 -3.75
N ILE A 349 22.03 42.97 -4.68
CA ILE A 349 21.52 43.86 -5.74
C ILE A 349 20.59 44.94 -5.16
N ALA A 350 19.80 44.61 -4.14
CA ALA A 350 18.94 45.58 -3.45
C ALA A 350 19.72 46.58 -2.55
N MET A 351 20.95 46.26 -2.15
CA MET A 351 21.84 47.17 -1.41
C MET A 351 22.69 48.07 -2.31
N ILE A 352 22.72 47.81 -3.62
CA ILE A 352 23.52 48.57 -4.62
C ILE A 352 22.61 49.46 -5.50
N ALA A 353 21.29 49.40 -5.34
CA ALA A 353 20.30 50.20 -6.06
C ALA A 353 19.87 51.47 -5.31
#